data_AF-N6XN62-F1
#
_entry.id   AF-N6XN62-F1
#
_cell.length_a   1.000
_cell.length_b   1.000
_cell.length_c   1.000
_cell.angle_alpha   90.00
_cell.angle_beta   90.00
_cell.angle_gamma   90.00
#
_symmetry.space_group_name_H-M   'P 1'
#
loop_
_entity.id
_entity.type
_entity.pdbx_description
1 polymer ?
#
loop_
_entity_poly.entity_id
_entity_poly.type
_entity_poly.pdbx_seq_one_letter_code
_entity_poly.pdbx_strand_id
1 'polypeptide(L)'
;MLPKPADRARIRGQSSVEFLALALVLLPLLLIVPLIGKQLDIAQAAAAAARYAAFEGTVRHGGSLQPWKPDAVLADELRRRFFSTSSAAIKTGDVAGDVSADRNPLWSDHRGGALLPVFSTHVGVESRRQALSQPVGAVFAAGMGLDKSNLHTARLRVGVANVAGLAPFDALGLSIERHATVLVDPWTAAGPAAVRSALRREPWNPVGPFPFGPLDTLVSALRPFAAVLEGSQLPDIGRINPDIVPADRMR
;
A
#
# COMPACT_ATOMS: atom_id res chain seq x y z
N MET A 1 -41.13 55.54 -59.56
CA MET A 1 -40.50 55.14 -58.28
C MET A 1 -39.74 53.86 -58.54
N LEU A 2 -38.42 53.94 -58.76
CA LEU A 2 -37.57 52.76 -59.00
C LEU A 2 -37.02 52.24 -57.66
N PRO A 3 -37.03 50.92 -57.41
CA PRO A 3 -36.48 50.36 -56.18
C PRO A 3 -34.95 50.45 -56.18
N LYS A 4 -34.39 50.91 -55.05
CA LYS A 4 -32.95 51.01 -54.81
C LYS A 4 -32.37 49.59 -54.67
N PRO A 5 -31.28 49.23 -55.38
CA PRO A 5 -30.68 47.91 -55.22
C PRO A 5 -30.09 47.78 -53.81
N ALA A 6 -30.38 46.65 -53.16
CA ALA A 6 -29.81 46.31 -51.86
C ALA A 6 -28.33 45.94 -52.04
N ASP A 7 -27.44 46.74 -51.46
CA ASP A 7 -26.03 46.40 -51.35
C ASP A 7 -25.89 45.13 -50.51
N ARG A 8 -25.66 44.00 -51.18
CA ARG A 8 -25.19 42.78 -50.53
C ARG A 8 -23.74 43.01 -50.12
N ALA A 9 -23.53 43.46 -48.88
CA ALA A 9 -22.22 43.45 -48.25
C ALA A 9 -21.65 42.03 -48.35
N ARG A 10 -20.66 41.83 -49.23
CA ARG A 10 -19.93 40.56 -49.32
C ARG A 10 -19.11 40.40 -48.05
N ILE A 11 -19.63 39.63 -47.11
CA ILE A 11 -18.84 39.10 -45.99
C ILE A 11 -17.82 38.13 -46.60
N ARG A 12 -16.58 38.57 -46.75
CA ARG A 12 -15.45 37.75 -47.17
C ARG A 12 -14.37 37.87 -46.10
N GLY A 13 -14.06 36.78 -45.42
CA GLY A 13 -12.96 36.68 -44.44
C GLY A 13 -13.38 36.50 -42.98
N GLN A 14 -14.62 36.83 -42.60
CA GLN A 14 -15.10 36.70 -41.22
C GLN A 14 -15.01 35.26 -40.69
N SER A 15 -15.44 34.28 -41.49
CA SER A 15 -15.36 32.86 -41.11
C SER A 15 -13.91 32.36 -40.94
N SER A 16 -12.95 32.89 -41.70
CA SER A 16 -11.54 32.53 -41.56
C SER A 16 -10.94 33.10 -40.27
N VAL A 17 -11.30 34.34 -39.91
CA VAL A 17 -10.86 34.97 -38.66
C VAL A 17 -11.49 34.26 -37.45
N GLU A 18 -12.78 33.95 -37.51
CA GLU A 18 -13.47 33.18 -36.46
C GLU A 18 -12.88 31.77 -36.31
N PHE A 19 -12.59 31.09 -37.42
CA PHE A 19 -11.91 29.80 -37.39
C PHE A 19 -10.51 29.89 -36.79
N LEU A 20 -9.72 30.91 -37.16
CA LEU A 20 -8.39 31.14 -36.58
C LEU A 20 -8.46 31.42 -35.08
N ALA A 21 -9.42 32.24 -34.64
CA ALA A 21 -9.64 32.53 -33.24
C ALA A 21 -10.02 31.25 -32.47
N LEU A 22 -10.92 30.42 -33.01
CA LEU A 22 -11.28 29.13 -32.42
C LEU A 22 -10.08 28.17 -32.40
N ALA A 23 -9.30 28.10 -33.48
CA ALA A 23 -8.13 27.23 -33.56
C ALA A 23 -7.05 27.63 -32.53
N LEU A 24 -6.84 28.93 -32.31
CA LEU A 24 -5.89 29.44 -31.31
C LEU A 24 -6.25 28.98 -29.88
N VAL A 25 -7.52 28.75 -29.60
CA VAL A 25 -8.00 28.28 -28.28
C VAL A 25 -8.12 26.76 -28.22
N LEU A 26 -8.72 26.13 -29.23
CA LEU A 26 -9.03 24.70 -29.21
C LEU A 26 -7.78 23.83 -29.41
N LEU A 27 -6.84 24.27 -30.23
CA LEU A 27 -5.64 23.50 -30.52
C LEU A 27 -4.75 23.30 -29.28
N PRO A 28 -4.38 24.34 -28.50
CA PRO A 28 -3.61 24.12 -27.27
C PRO A 28 -4.41 23.30 -26.25
N LEU A 29 -5.73 23.48 -26.16
CA LEU A 29 -6.57 22.69 -25.25
C LEU A 29 -6.52 21.19 -25.59
N LEU A 30 -6.64 20.84 -26.88
CA LEU A 30 -6.55 19.46 -27.34
C LEU A 30 -5.14 18.88 -27.14
N LEU A 31 -4.08 19.68 -27.30
CA LEU A 31 -2.71 19.24 -27.08
C LEU A 31 -2.36 19.00 -25.59
N ILE A 32 -3.11 19.59 -24.66
CA ILE A 32 -2.94 19.35 -23.23
C ILE A 32 -3.53 17.98 -22.81
N VAL A 33 -4.51 17.44 -23.54
CA VAL A 33 -5.20 16.19 -23.18
C VAL A 33 -4.22 15.00 -23.01
N PRO A 34 -3.28 14.74 -23.93
CA PRO A 34 -2.28 13.68 -23.73
C PRO A 34 -1.39 13.89 -22.50
N LEU A 35 -1.06 15.14 -22.15
CA LEU A 35 -0.26 15.44 -20.96
C LEU A 35 -1.01 15.06 -19.68
N ILE A 36 -2.30 15.39 -19.61
CA ILE A 36 -3.17 14.96 -18.51
C ILE A 36 -3.26 13.44 -18.48
N GLY A 37 -3.41 12.79 -19.64
CA GLY A 37 -3.39 11.33 -19.73
C GLY A 37 -2.12 10.70 -19.14
N LYS A 38 -0.94 11.26 -19.44
CA LYS A 38 0.34 10.83 -18.86
C LYS A 38 0.38 11.03 -17.35
N GLN A 39 -0.14 12.14 -16.84
CA GLN A 39 -0.22 12.39 -15.39
C GLN A 39 -1.19 11.42 -14.69
N LEU A 40 -2.32 11.10 -15.32
CA LEU A 40 -3.26 10.10 -14.81
C LEU A 40 -2.62 8.70 -14.78
N ASP A 41 -1.86 8.33 -15.81
CA ASP A 41 -1.13 7.06 -15.86
C ASP A 41 -0.10 6.96 -14.73
N ILE A 42 0.71 8.02 -14.52
CA ILE A 42 1.63 8.11 -13.36
C ILE A 42 0.85 7.99 -12.04
N ALA A 43 -0.33 8.60 -11.93
CA ALA A 43 -1.14 8.52 -10.72
C ALA A 43 -1.72 7.11 -10.47
N GLN A 44 -1.98 6.32 -11.52
CA GLN A 44 -2.38 4.91 -11.40
C GLN A 44 -1.18 4.03 -11.03
N ALA A 45 -0.02 4.24 -11.65
CA ALA A 45 1.23 3.58 -11.28
C ALA A 45 1.56 3.84 -9.80
N ALA A 46 1.39 5.08 -9.34
CA ALA A 46 1.54 5.46 -7.95
C ALA A 46 0.56 4.75 -7.01
N ALA A 47 -0.70 4.57 -7.44
CA ALA A 47 -1.70 3.85 -6.66
C ALA A 47 -1.37 2.34 -6.56
N ALA A 48 -0.90 1.73 -7.64
CA ALA A 48 -0.45 0.33 -7.64
C ALA A 48 0.79 0.13 -6.75
N ALA A 49 1.78 1.01 -6.87
CA ALA A 49 2.98 1.02 -6.06
C ALA A 49 2.68 1.20 -4.56
N ALA A 50 1.75 2.09 -4.18
CA ALA A 50 1.34 2.26 -2.79
C ALA A 50 0.70 0.98 -2.21
N ARG A 51 -0.15 0.30 -2.99
CA ARG A 51 -0.76 -0.99 -2.57
C ARG A 51 0.30 -2.07 -2.40
N TYR A 52 1.27 -2.16 -3.32
CA TYR A 52 2.38 -3.08 -3.21
C TYR A 52 3.20 -2.82 -1.93
N ALA A 53 3.57 -1.57 -1.69
CA ALA A 53 4.34 -1.20 -0.50
C ALA A 53 3.57 -1.48 0.80
N ALA A 54 2.26 -1.24 0.84
CA ALA A 54 1.45 -1.59 1.99
C ALA A 54 1.39 -3.12 2.20
N PHE A 55 1.28 -3.89 1.10
CA PHE A 55 1.23 -5.34 1.12
C PHE A 55 2.56 -5.99 1.52
N GLU A 56 3.71 -5.40 1.21
CA GLU A 56 5.01 -5.86 1.71
C GLU A 56 5.03 -6.00 3.24
N GLY A 57 4.27 -5.17 3.94
CA GLY A 57 4.06 -5.30 5.38
C GLY A 57 3.42 -6.62 5.80
N THR A 58 2.53 -7.22 5.01
CA THR A 58 1.86 -8.49 5.37
C THR A 58 2.83 -9.68 5.34
N VAL A 59 3.89 -9.58 4.55
CA VAL A 59 4.92 -10.62 4.41
C VAL A 59 6.08 -10.36 5.37
N ARG A 60 6.45 -9.09 5.55
CA ARG A 60 7.61 -8.65 6.35
C ARG A 60 7.16 -7.70 7.45
N HIS A 61 6.93 -8.25 8.62
CA HIS A 61 6.55 -7.52 9.83
C HIS A 61 7.28 -8.03 11.08
N GLY A 62 7.07 -7.35 12.21
CA GLY A 62 7.76 -7.66 13.48
C GLY A 62 7.52 -9.08 14.00
N GLY A 63 6.39 -9.70 13.64
CA GLY A 63 6.03 -11.08 13.96
C GLY A 63 6.42 -12.13 12.89
N SER A 64 6.99 -11.70 11.76
CA SER A 64 7.39 -12.61 10.67
C SER A 64 8.86 -13.02 10.76
N LEU A 65 9.29 -14.00 9.94
CA LEU A 65 10.69 -14.45 9.89
C LEU A 65 11.66 -13.36 9.40
N GLN A 66 11.17 -12.29 8.79
CA GLN A 66 11.96 -11.22 8.21
C GLN A 66 11.50 -9.87 8.77
N PRO A 67 12.41 -8.98 9.18
CA PRO A 67 12.01 -7.67 9.66
C PRO A 67 11.37 -6.85 8.54
N TRP A 68 10.63 -5.83 8.95
CA TRP A 68 10.09 -4.80 8.07
C TRP A 68 11.14 -4.31 7.08
N LYS A 69 10.74 -4.18 5.81
CA LYS A 69 11.64 -3.68 4.76
C LYS A 69 11.90 -2.18 4.96
N PRO A 70 13.15 -1.70 4.86
CA PRO A 70 13.44 -0.27 4.93
C PRO A 70 12.82 0.50 3.76
N ASP A 71 12.35 1.73 4.01
CA ASP A 71 11.69 2.57 3.00
C ASP A 71 12.60 2.88 1.79
N ALA A 72 13.91 3.03 1.99
CA ALA A 72 14.85 3.22 0.89
C ALA A 72 14.87 2.03 -0.09
N VAL A 73 14.87 0.81 0.45
CA VAL A 73 14.83 -0.42 -0.36
C VAL A 73 13.48 -0.57 -1.05
N LEU A 74 12.38 -0.26 -0.34
CA LEU A 74 11.05 -0.21 -0.96
C LEU A 74 11.02 0.81 -2.10
N ALA A 75 11.59 2.00 -1.93
CA ALA A 75 11.63 3.02 -2.97
C ALA A 75 12.31 2.51 -4.24
N ASP A 76 13.47 1.86 -4.11
CA ASP A 76 14.22 1.32 -5.24
C ASP A 76 13.47 0.20 -5.97
N GLU A 77 12.84 -0.71 -5.21
CA GLU A 77 11.98 -1.75 -5.78
C GLU A 77 10.78 -1.15 -6.52
N LEU A 78 10.13 -0.13 -5.95
CA LEU A 78 8.98 0.52 -6.57
C LEU A 78 9.36 1.25 -7.85
N ARG A 79 10.47 1.99 -7.83
CA ARG A 79 11.01 2.68 -9.01
C ARG A 79 11.24 1.69 -10.16
N ARG A 80 11.85 0.53 -9.86
CA ARG A 80 12.14 -0.51 -10.86
C ARG A 80 10.92 -1.34 -11.29
N ARG A 81 9.85 -1.41 -10.51
CA ARG A 81 8.68 -2.24 -10.85
C ARG A 81 7.54 -1.46 -11.49
N PHE A 82 7.34 -0.22 -11.06
CA PHE A 82 6.18 0.58 -11.44
C PHE A 82 6.53 1.82 -12.25
N PHE A 83 7.77 2.33 -12.15
CA PHE A 83 8.14 3.60 -12.78
C PHE A 83 9.17 3.48 -13.90
N SER A 84 9.80 2.32 -14.07
CA SER A 84 10.67 2.04 -15.20
C SER A 84 9.90 1.58 -16.44
N THR A 85 10.61 1.37 -17.55
CA THR A 85 10.04 0.71 -18.74
C THR A 85 9.46 -0.66 -18.38
N SER A 86 8.36 -1.06 -19.04
CA SER A 86 7.67 -2.32 -18.79
C SER A 86 8.49 -3.56 -19.16
N SER A 87 9.54 -3.39 -19.98
CA SER A 87 10.47 -4.46 -20.37
C SER A 87 11.70 -4.55 -19.46
N ALA A 88 11.82 -3.71 -18.43
CA ALA A 88 12.97 -3.72 -17.53
C ALA A 88 12.98 -5.04 -16.73
N ALA A 89 14.08 -5.79 -16.79
CA ALA A 89 14.22 -7.00 -15.99
C ALA A 89 14.13 -6.66 -14.50
N ILE A 90 13.48 -7.47 -13.67
CA ILE A 90 13.46 -7.26 -12.22
C ILE A 90 14.52 -8.17 -11.59
N LYS A 91 15.58 -7.58 -11.02
CA LYS A 91 16.65 -8.33 -10.34
C LYS A 91 16.64 -8.00 -8.85
N THR A 92 17.17 -8.92 -8.04
CA THR A 92 17.32 -8.72 -6.61
C THR A 92 18.34 -7.62 -6.33
N GLY A 93 17.98 -6.62 -5.51
CA GLY A 93 18.86 -5.51 -5.16
C GLY A 93 19.12 -4.52 -6.30
N ASP A 94 18.30 -4.56 -7.35
CA ASP A 94 18.43 -3.66 -8.51
C ASP A 94 17.80 -2.30 -8.23
N VAL A 95 18.37 -1.26 -8.85
CA VAL A 95 17.92 0.12 -8.75
C VAL A 95 17.64 0.61 -10.17
N ALA A 96 16.50 1.28 -10.39
CA ALA A 96 16.21 1.88 -11.68
C ALA A 96 17.23 3.00 -11.98
N GLY A 97 17.92 2.90 -13.12
CA GLY A 97 18.85 3.93 -13.55
C GLY A 97 18.12 5.14 -14.17
N ASP A 98 18.68 6.33 -14.01
CA ASP A 98 18.18 7.55 -14.65
C ASP A 98 18.59 7.62 -16.13
N VAL A 99 18.52 6.50 -16.86
CA VAL A 99 18.90 6.38 -18.28
C VAL A 99 17.66 6.14 -19.14
N SER A 100 17.71 6.51 -20.43
CA SER A 100 16.58 6.37 -21.35
C SER A 100 16.07 4.92 -21.49
N ALA A 101 16.97 3.94 -21.39
CA ALA A 101 16.63 2.52 -21.46
C ALA A 101 15.74 2.04 -20.30
N ASP A 102 15.86 2.66 -19.12
CA ASP A 102 15.10 2.30 -17.93
C ASP A 102 13.84 3.16 -17.77
N ARG A 103 13.68 4.26 -18.52
CA ARG A 103 12.54 5.16 -18.39
C ARG A 103 11.35 4.67 -19.21
N ASN A 104 10.14 4.91 -18.70
CA ASN A 104 8.94 4.73 -19.50
C ASN A 104 8.91 5.78 -20.63
N PRO A 105 8.94 5.37 -21.91
CA PRO A 105 9.00 6.31 -23.04
C PRO A 105 7.74 7.18 -23.16
N LEU A 106 6.60 6.72 -22.62
CA LEU A 106 5.33 7.46 -22.66
C LEU A 106 5.32 8.65 -21.70
N TRP A 107 6.18 8.65 -20.67
CA TRP A 107 6.27 9.72 -19.67
C TRP A 107 7.32 10.76 -20.04
N SER A 108 7.26 11.20 -21.28
CA SER A 108 8.05 12.29 -21.83
C SER A 108 7.15 13.48 -22.20
N ASP A 109 7.70 14.69 -22.16
CA ASP A 109 7.02 15.90 -22.64
C ASP A 109 7.08 16.01 -24.18
N HIS A 110 6.53 17.09 -24.72
CA HIS A 110 6.52 17.36 -26.17
C HIS A 110 7.92 17.62 -26.76
N ARG A 111 8.94 17.81 -25.93
CA ARG A 111 10.35 18.03 -26.30
C ARG A 111 11.20 16.78 -26.06
N GLY A 112 10.61 15.69 -25.58
CA GLY A 112 11.30 14.45 -25.22
C GLY A 112 11.93 14.47 -23.82
N GLY A 113 11.73 15.51 -23.02
CA GLY A 113 12.15 15.57 -21.62
C GLY A 113 11.34 14.60 -20.77
N ALA A 114 11.99 13.83 -19.89
CA ALA A 114 11.28 12.90 -19.02
C ALA A 114 10.50 13.67 -17.93
N LEU A 115 9.25 13.28 -17.70
CA LEU A 115 8.41 13.81 -16.62
C LEU A 115 8.90 13.39 -15.24
N LEU A 116 9.65 12.28 -15.17
CA LEU A 116 10.36 11.80 -14.00
C LEU A 116 11.88 11.73 -14.34
N PRO A 117 12.59 12.88 -14.30
CA PRO A 117 13.97 12.95 -14.77
C PRO A 117 14.98 12.28 -13.85
N VAL A 118 14.69 12.24 -12.54
CA VAL A 118 15.55 11.62 -11.52
C VAL A 118 14.67 10.83 -10.57
N PHE A 119 14.72 9.50 -10.63
CA PHE A 119 13.82 8.63 -9.86
C PHE A 119 13.99 8.82 -8.36
N SER A 120 15.22 9.01 -7.88
CA SER A 120 15.53 9.14 -6.46
C SER A 120 14.89 10.35 -5.79
N THR A 121 14.73 11.44 -6.54
CA THR A 121 14.14 12.70 -6.07
C THR A 121 12.66 12.82 -6.38
N HIS A 122 12.19 12.20 -7.47
CA HIS A 122 10.81 12.32 -7.91
C HIS A 122 9.91 11.23 -7.34
N VAL A 123 10.43 10.05 -7.00
CA VAL A 123 9.63 8.93 -6.47
C VAL A 123 10.11 8.58 -5.07
N GLY A 124 9.30 8.87 -4.06
CA GLY A 124 9.60 8.59 -2.65
C GLY A 124 8.48 7.81 -1.97
N VAL A 125 8.86 6.91 -1.05
CA VAL A 125 7.92 6.16 -0.22
C VAL A 125 8.20 6.41 1.25
N GLU A 126 7.15 6.43 2.05
CA GLU A 126 7.18 6.55 3.50
C GLU A 126 6.22 5.50 4.09
N SER A 127 6.73 4.61 4.94
CA SER A 127 5.89 3.67 5.69
C SER A 127 5.64 4.17 7.11
N ARG A 128 4.38 4.12 7.54
CA ARG A 128 3.97 4.46 8.90
C ARG A 128 3.21 3.31 9.53
N ARG A 129 3.57 3.02 10.78
CA ARG A 129 2.92 1.99 11.60
C ARG A 129 2.12 2.66 12.70
N GLN A 130 0.90 2.21 12.92
CA GLN A 130 0.00 2.76 13.92
C GLN A 130 -0.62 1.64 14.74
N ALA A 131 -0.79 1.93 16.03
CA ALA A 131 -1.48 1.01 16.91
C ALA A 131 -2.99 1.07 16.66
N LEU A 132 -3.63 -0.08 16.45
CA LEU A 132 -5.09 -0.14 16.46
C LEU A 132 -5.59 -0.21 17.90
N SER A 133 -6.27 0.84 18.34
CA SER A 133 -6.92 0.86 19.65
C SER A 133 -8.17 -0.02 19.62
N GLN A 134 -8.04 -1.27 20.07
CA GLN A 134 -9.14 -2.23 20.19
C GLN A 134 -9.66 -2.24 21.65
N PRO A 135 -10.87 -1.71 21.94
CA PRO A 135 -11.35 -1.62 23.32
C PRO A 135 -11.63 -2.99 23.97
N VAL A 136 -12.04 -4.00 23.20
CA VAL A 136 -12.40 -5.33 23.72
C VAL A 136 -11.22 -6.32 23.68
N GLY A 137 -10.35 -6.22 22.67
CA GLY A 137 -9.22 -7.13 22.47
C GLY A 137 -7.92 -6.72 23.18
N ALA A 138 -7.83 -5.50 23.73
CA ALA A 138 -6.57 -4.98 24.27
C ALA A 138 -6.02 -5.77 25.48
N VAL A 139 -6.90 -6.32 26.32
CA VAL A 139 -6.54 -7.16 27.49
C VAL A 139 -5.92 -8.47 27.01
N PHE A 140 -6.56 -9.11 26.03
CA PHE A 140 -6.08 -10.33 25.38
C PHE A 140 -4.75 -10.11 24.66
N ALA A 141 -4.63 -9.00 23.93
CA ALA A 141 -3.40 -8.63 23.22
C ALA A 141 -2.23 -8.37 24.18
N ALA A 142 -2.47 -7.75 25.34
CA ALA A 142 -1.43 -7.53 26.35
C ALA A 142 -0.96 -8.85 26.97
N GLY A 143 -1.88 -9.69 27.47
CA GLY A 143 -1.52 -10.96 28.12
C GLY A 143 -0.90 -11.99 27.16
N MET A 144 -1.25 -11.94 25.88
CA MET A 144 -0.63 -12.75 24.84
C MET A 144 0.58 -12.07 24.18
N GLY A 145 0.99 -10.87 24.62
CA GLY A 145 2.05 -10.01 24.06
C GLY A 145 2.02 -9.88 22.53
N LEU A 146 0.83 -9.69 21.99
CA LEU A 146 0.60 -9.51 20.56
C LEU A 146 0.92 -8.07 20.16
N ASP A 147 1.49 -7.89 18.96
CA ASP A 147 1.77 -6.56 18.45
C ASP A 147 0.45 -5.79 18.24
N LYS A 148 0.45 -4.55 18.70
CA LYS A 148 -0.69 -3.63 18.55
C LYS A 148 -0.48 -2.70 17.36
N SER A 149 0.77 -2.53 16.88
CA SER A 149 1.18 -1.69 15.75
C SER A 149 0.91 -2.34 14.39
N ASN A 150 -0.31 -2.85 14.24
CA ASN A 150 -0.75 -3.67 13.12
C ASN A 150 -1.29 -2.86 11.93
N LEU A 151 -1.55 -1.56 12.06
CA LEU A 151 -1.90 -0.74 10.89
C LEU A 151 -0.63 -0.30 10.17
N HIS A 152 -0.41 -0.85 8.97
CA HIS A 152 0.70 -0.47 8.11
C HIS A 152 0.18 0.40 6.96
N THR A 153 0.56 1.67 6.96
CA THR A 153 0.24 2.63 5.90
C THR A 153 1.48 2.92 5.08
N ALA A 154 1.46 2.61 3.79
CA ALA A 154 2.47 3.08 2.85
C ALA A 154 1.95 4.33 2.13
N ARG A 155 2.72 5.42 2.18
CA ARG A 155 2.50 6.64 1.40
C ARG A 155 3.55 6.75 0.32
N LEU A 156 3.11 7.07 -0.89
CA LEU A 156 3.95 7.29 -2.04
C LEU A 156 3.75 8.72 -2.53
N ARG A 157 4.85 9.44 -2.74
CA ARG A 157 4.87 10.75 -3.38
C ARG A 157 5.63 10.66 -4.69
N VAL A 158 5.00 11.18 -5.74
CA VAL A 158 5.57 11.28 -7.08
C VAL A 158 5.55 12.73 -7.53
N GLY A 159 6.70 13.38 -7.54
CA GLY A 159 6.89 14.70 -8.14
C GLY A 159 6.93 14.57 -9.66
N VAL A 160 6.24 15.46 -10.37
CA VAL A 160 6.22 15.51 -11.84
C VAL A 160 6.95 16.78 -12.27
N ALA A 161 7.91 16.64 -13.19
CA ALA A 161 8.67 17.76 -13.70
C ALA A 161 7.77 18.77 -14.45
N ASN A 162 8.10 20.05 -14.31
CA ASN A 162 7.45 21.12 -15.05
C ASN A 162 7.75 21.01 -16.56
N VAL A 163 6.76 21.34 -17.39
CA VAL A 163 6.85 21.25 -18.85
C VAL A 163 7.17 22.62 -19.46
N ALA A 164 8.40 22.81 -19.91
CA ALA A 164 8.85 24.11 -20.42
C ALA A 164 8.05 24.58 -21.66
N GLY A 165 7.60 25.83 -21.62
CA GLY A 165 6.87 26.46 -22.73
C GLY A 165 5.39 26.07 -22.84
N LEU A 166 4.82 25.47 -21.80
CA LEU A 166 3.40 25.15 -21.72
C LEU A 166 2.80 25.69 -20.42
N ALA A 167 2.45 26.98 -20.40
CA ALA A 167 1.77 27.57 -19.26
C ALA A 167 0.39 26.91 -19.02
N PRO A 168 -0.02 26.64 -17.77
CA PRO A 168 0.70 26.89 -16.51
C PRO A 168 1.66 25.75 -16.07
N PHE A 169 1.74 24.65 -16.81
CA PHE A 169 2.51 23.45 -16.45
C PHE A 169 4.03 23.65 -16.38
N ASP A 170 4.55 24.79 -16.80
CA ASP A 170 5.94 25.20 -16.70
C ASP A 170 6.36 25.65 -15.28
N ALA A 171 5.40 25.94 -14.39
CA ALA A 171 5.68 26.46 -13.04
C ALA A 171 4.87 25.82 -11.89
N LEU A 172 3.96 24.88 -12.17
CA LEU A 172 3.04 24.34 -11.15
C LEU A 172 3.71 23.51 -10.05
N GLY A 173 4.79 22.79 -10.34
CA GLY A 173 5.45 21.90 -9.36
C GLY A 173 4.52 20.79 -8.88
N LEU A 174 3.91 20.06 -9.82
CA LEU A 174 2.89 19.06 -9.50
C LEU A 174 3.48 17.88 -8.71
N SER A 175 2.77 17.46 -7.66
CA SER A 175 3.08 16.27 -6.86
C SER A 175 1.85 15.42 -6.68
N ILE A 176 1.98 14.12 -6.95
CA ILE A 176 0.93 13.12 -6.79
C ILE A 176 1.21 12.35 -5.50
N GLU A 177 0.26 12.35 -4.57
CA GLU A 177 0.34 11.54 -3.35
C GLU A 177 -0.71 10.42 -3.39
N ARG A 178 -0.28 9.18 -3.11
CA ARG A 178 -1.15 7.99 -2.96
C ARG A 178 -0.79 7.25 -1.69
N HIS A 179 -1.78 6.65 -1.05
CA HIS A 179 -1.55 5.82 0.13
C HIS A 179 -2.42 4.57 0.10
N ALA A 180 -1.94 3.52 0.76
CA ALA A 180 -2.70 2.33 1.06
C ALA A 180 -2.40 1.90 2.50
N THR A 181 -3.43 1.45 3.20
CA THR A 181 -3.31 0.94 4.56
C THR A 181 -3.78 -0.50 4.58
N VAL A 182 -2.98 -1.37 5.19
CA VAL A 182 -3.31 -2.77 5.39
C VAL A 182 -3.17 -3.09 6.87
N LEU A 183 -4.08 -3.92 7.38
CA LEU A 183 -3.93 -4.53 8.69
C LEU A 183 -2.97 -5.70 8.56
N VAL A 184 -1.78 -5.54 9.12
CA VAL A 184 -0.69 -6.51 9.12
C VAL A 184 -0.68 -7.23 10.46
N ASP A 185 -0.50 -8.54 10.45
CA ASP A 185 -0.49 -9.35 11.67
C ASP A 185 -1.80 -9.21 12.49
N PRO A 186 -2.93 -9.72 11.96
CA PRO A 186 -4.22 -9.71 12.68
C PRO A 186 -4.24 -10.75 13.82
N TRP A 187 -3.10 -11.00 14.48
CA TRP A 187 -2.89 -12.01 15.51
C TRP A 187 -2.97 -13.46 15.01
N THR A 188 -2.65 -13.66 13.72
CA THR A 188 -2.43 -15.00 13.16
C THR A 188 -1.09 -15.52 13.61
N ALA A 189 -1.08 -16.58 14.40
CA ALA A 189 0.16 -17.17 14.86
C ALA A 189 0.99 -17.73 13.70
N ALA A 190 2.29 -17.46 13.71
CA ALA A 190 3.26 -18.00 12.75
C ALA A 190 3.35 -19.55 12.76
N GLY A 191 2.73 -20.20 13.75
CA GLY A 191 2.58 -21.66 13.83
C GLY A 191 2.10 -22.17 15.20
N PRO A 192 1.88 -23.49 15.33
CA PRO A 192 1.46 -24.17 16.56
C PRO A 192 2.23 -23.79 17.83
N ALA A 193 3.57 -23.69 17.73
CA ALA A 193 4.43 -23.32 18.84
C ALA A 193 4.29 -21.84 19.24
N ALA A 194 4.04 -20.95 18.27
CA ALA A 194 3.79 -19.53 18.51
C ALA A 194 2.44 -19.33 19.24
N VAL A 195 1.39 -20.06 18.86
CA VAL A 195 0.11 -20.07 19.60
C VAL A 195 0.33 -20.53 21.05
N ARG A 196 1.02 -21.67 21.22
CA ARG A 196 1.25 -22.25 22.56
C ARG A 196 2.07 -21.32 23.46
N SER A 197 3.09 -20.67 22.92
CA SER A 197 3.90 -19.70 23.68
C SER A 197 3.16 -18.41 23.99
N ALA A 198 2.34 -17.89 23.08
CA ALA A 198 1.49 -16.72 23.32
C ALA A 198 0.46 -16.98 24.43
N LEU A 199 -0.19 -18.16 24.43
CA LEU A 199 -1.15 -18.56 25.45
C LEU A 199 -0.51 -18.84 26.82
N ARG A 200 0.76 -19.26 26.85
CA ARG A 200 1.50 -19.56 28.09
C ARG A 200 2.37 -18.41 28.58
N ARG A 201 2.31 -17.23 27.95
CA ARG A 201 3.18 -16.08 28.26
C ARG A 201 2.95 -15.54 29.68
N GLU A 202 1.70 -15.55 30.14
CA GLU A 202 1.32 -15.16 31.52
C GLU A 202 0.45 -16.25 32.17
N PRO A 203 1.02 -17.42 32.54
CA PRO A 203 0.24 -18.53 33.08
C PRO A 203 -0.46 -18.18 34.40
N TRP A 204 0.10 -17.22 35.14
CA TRP A 204 -0.32 -16.82 36.48
C TRP A 204 -1.16 -15.54 36.52
N ASN A 205 -1.56 -14.98 35.37
CA ASN A 205 -2.43 -13.80 35.36
C ASN A 205 -3.88 -14.24 35.70
N PRO A 206 -4.39 -13.96 36.91
CA PRO A 206 -5.71 -14.44 37.35
C PRO A 206 -6.86 -13.68 36.67
N VAL A 207 -6.57 -12.52 36.08
CA VAL A 207 -7.49 -11.72 35.26
C VAL A 207 -7.19 -11.87 33.76
N GLY A 208 -6.22 -12.71 33.41
CA GLY A 208 -5.88 -13.06 32.05
C GLY A 208 -6.96 -13.94 31.43
N PRO A 209 -7.00 -14.03 30.10
CA PRO A 209 -8.04 -14.78 29.40
C PRO A 209 -7.98 -16.29 29.67
N PHE A 210 -6.83 -16.79 30.12
CA PHE A 210 -6.62 -18.20 30.45
C PHE A 210 -5.75 -18.36 31.71
N PRO A 211 -6.35 -18.49 32.90
CA PRO A 211 -5.62 -18.63 34.16
C PRO A 211 -5.12 -20.08 34.35
N PHE A 212 -4.22 -20.52 33.47
CA PHE A 212 -3.75 -21.92 33.45
C PHE A 212 -2.99 -22.32 34.72
N GLY A 213 -2.14 -21.43 35.25
CA GLY A 213 -1.35 -21.66 36.46
C GLY A 213 -2.20 -21.97 37.69
N PRO A 214 -3.13 -21.11 38.12
CA PRO A 214 -3.95 -21.37 39.30
C PRO A 214 -4.86 -22.60 39.13
N LEU A 215 -5.39 -22.85 37.93
CA LEU A 215 -6.21 -24.03 37.66
C LEU A 215 -5.39 -25.33 37.69
N ASP A 216 -4.17 -25.35 37.13
CA ASP A 216 -3.26 -26.50 37.23
C ASP A 216 -2.78 -26.72 38.67
N THR A 217 -2.62 -25.65 39.46
CA THR A 217 -2.30 -25.76 40.89
C THR A 217 -3.45 -26.42 41.68
N LEU A 218 -4.69 -26.04 41.39
CA LEU A 218 -5.87 -26.66 41.98
C LEU A 218 -6.00 -28.14 41.58
N VAL A 219 -5.84 -28.45 40.30
CA VAL A 219 -5.93 -29.83 39.79
C VAL A 219 -4.79 -30.70 40.29
N SER A 220 -3.56 -30.20 40.34
CA SER A 220 -2.41 -30.93 40.88
C SER A 220 -2.58 -31.27 42.36
N ALA A 221 -3.19 -30.39 43.16
CA ALA A 221 -3.56 -30.70 44.55
C ALA A 221 -4.61 -31.82 44.67
N LEU A 222 -5.46 -32.00 43.64
CA LEU A 222 -6.51 -33.03 43.59
C LEU A 222 -6.02 -34.36 42.97
N ARG A 223 -4.91 -34.37 42.22
CA ARG A 223 -4.30 -35.58 41.63
C ARG A 223 -4.11 -36.75 42.59
N PRO A 224 -3.58 -36.59 43.82
CA PRO A 224 -3.42 -37.72 44.74
C PRO A 224 -4.76 -38.34 45.15
N PHE A 225 -5.85 -37.58 45.20
CA PHE A 225 -7.18 -38.08 45.56
C PHE A 225 -7.86 -38.82 44.41
N ALA A 226 -7.68 -38.36 43.17
CA ALA A 226 -8.24 -39.07 42.01
C ALA A 226 -7.48 -40.36 41.67
N ALA A 227 -6.18 -40.44 41.97
CA ALA A 227 -5.43 -41.69 41.84
C ALA A 227 -5.99 -42.81 42.74
N VAL A 228 -6.67 -42.44 43.84
CA VAL A 228 -7.35 -43.37 44.76
C VAL A 228 -8.77 -43.72 44.26
N LEU A 229 -9.41 -42.85 43.48
CA LEU A 229 -10.66 -43.14 42.77
C LEU A 229 -10.35 -43.82 41.42
N GLU A 230 -10.23 -45.15 41.43
CA GLU A 230 -10.08 -45.98 40.23
C GLU A 230 -11.06 -45.55 39.12
N GLY A 231 -10.52 -45.09 38.00
CA GLY A 231 -11.28 -44.75 36.79
C GLY A 231 -11.41 -43.26 36.47
N SER A 232 -10.98 -42.35 37.35
CA SER A 232 -11.06 -40.90 37.09
C SER A 232 -9.71 -40.32 36.64
N GLN A 233 -9.52 -40.16 35.32
CA GLN A 233 -8.45 -39.29 34.82
C GLN A 233 -8.87 -37.83 35.00
N LEU A 234 -8.10 -37.03 35.75
CA LEU A 234 -8.38 -35.60 35.83
C LEU A 234 -8.25 -34.95 34.43
N PRO A 235 -9.05 -33.92 34.15
CA PRO A 235 -8.89 -33.14 32.92
C PRO A 235 -7.48 -32.52 32.87
N ASP A 236 -6.81 -32.66 31.73
CA ASP A 236 -5.54 -32.01 31.44
C ASP A 236 -5.76 -30.49 31.22
N ILE A 237 -5.68 -29.74 32.32
CA ILE A 237 -5.90 -28.30 32.32
C ILE A 237 -4.77 -27.60 31.54
N GLY A 238 -5.16 -26.83 30.52
CA GLY A 238 -4.20 -26.10 29.68
C GLY A 238 -3.62 -26.92 28.53
N ARG A 239 -4.25 -28.05 28.16
CA ARG A 239 -3.97 -28.76 26.91
C ARG A 239 -4.33 -27.90 25.70
N ILE A 240 -3.32 -27.52 24.94
CA ILE A 240 -3.47 -26.76 23.69
C ILE A 240 -3.02 -27.68 22.54
N ASN A 241 -3.99 -28.15 21.76
CA ASN A 241 -3.77 -28.93 20.53
C ASN A 241 -4.06 -28.06 19.31
N PRO A 242 -3.10 -27.22 18.87
CA PRO A 242 -3.29 -26.31 17.75
C PRO A 242 -3.50 -27.04 16.40
N ASP A 243 -3.15 -28.33 16.34
CA ASP A 243 -3.19 -29.14 15.12
C ASP A 243 -4.54 -29.83 14.89
N ILE A 244 -5.50 -29.69 15.82
CA ILE A 244 -6.85 -30.24 15.67
C ILE A 244 -7.69 -29.26 14.85
N VAL A 245 -7.97 -29.64 13.60
CA VAL A 245 -8.89 -28.92 12.70
C VAL A 245 -10.29 -29.53 12.83
N PRO A 246 -11.39 -28.75 12.74
CA PRO A 246 -12.73 -29.30 12.70
C PRO A 246 -12.87 -30.38 11.62
N ALA A 247 -13.49 -31.51 11.97
CA ALA A 247 -13.63 -32.69 11.09
C ALA A 247 -14.34 -32.38 9.75
N ASP A 248 -15.04 -31.24 9.67
CA ASP A 248 -15.79 -30.78 8.50
C ASP A 248 -14.92 -30.12 7.40
N ARG A 249 -13.60 -29.99 7.60
CA ARG A 249 -12.69 -29.37 6.62
C ARG A 249 -11.86 -30.35 5.79
N MET A 250 -12.02 -31.65 6.00
CA MET A 250 -11.35 -32.72 5.24
C MET A 250 -12.34 -33.84 4.97
N ARG A 251 -13.20 -33.67 3.95
CA ARG A 251 -13.89 -34.74 3.22
C ARG A 251 -13.92 -34.40 1.74
#